data_AF-A0A3D3WGG1-F1
#
_entry.id   AF-A0A3D3WGG1-F1
#
_cell.length_a   1.000
_cell.length_b   1.000
_cell.length_c   1.000
_cell.angle_alpha   90.00
_cell.angle_beta   90.00
_cell.angle_gamma   90.00
#
_symmetry.space_group_name_H-M   'P 1'
#
loop_
_entity.id
_entity.type
_entity.pdbx_description
1 polymer ?
#
loop_
_entity_poly.entity_id
_entity_poly.type
_entity_poly.pdbx_seq_one_letter_code
_entity_poly.pdbx_strand_id
1 'polypeptide(L)'
;MKPLFTVIAVLLVVMPSFASDDATIIMYHRFGESNLPSTNIQLDVFDAHLQTIRDEGWTVLPLSEIVSKLKSGETLPDKALAITIDDAFTSVYTEAFPRLQAYDYPFTIFVATQSIDRGLNGYASWDQIREMQAAGVEIGSQSHTHPHMHRLSADQTRQEIKTSNTRFYEELGERPLLFAYPYGEYSPEVRDIIKASGFEAAFGQASGVAHASIDAFEWPRFAFNENYGDVSRLTLAVEARALPISDMTNGDMVLSNNPPYLGFTVAEGIEPLSRLICFASGMGRVDVIQLDRRIEVRLPRPFSNYRSRINCTMPVVENGQDTGRFRWYSRQFVLN
;
A
#
# COMPACT_ATOMS: atom_id res chain seq x y z
N MET A 1 59.68 -6.67 22.80
CA MET A 1 58.53 -5.74 22.91
C MET A 1 57.48 -6.16 21.88
N LYS A 2 56.37 -6.77 22.31
CA LYS A 2 55.25 -7.12 21.42
C LYS A 2 54.26 -5.95 21.40
N PRO A 3 53.74 -5.52 20.24
CA PRO A 3 52.78 -4.42 20.18
C PRO A 3 51.43 -4.90 20.71
N LEU A 4 50.86 -4.13 21.62
CA LEU A 4 49.52 -4.34 22.18
C LEU A 4 48.51 -3.78 21.17
N PHE A 5 47.79 -4.65 20.47
CA PHE A 5 46.64 -4.25 19.65
C PHE A 5 45.45 -3.99 20.56
N THR A 6 45.06 -2.72 20.69
CA THR A 6 43.80 -2.34 21.33
C THR A 6 42.66 -2.63 20.36
N VAL A 7 41.90 -3.69 20.63
CA VAL A 7 40.64 -3.97 19.94
C VAL A 7 39.61 -2.97 20.46
N ILE A 8 39.23 -1.99 19.65
CA ILE A 8 38.08 -1.13 19.92
C ILE A 8 36.84 -1.97 19.64
N ALA A 9 36.19 -2.46 20.69
CA ALA A 9 34.88 -3.06 20.58
C ALA A 9 33.86 -1.95 20.26
N VAL A 10 33.38 -1.92 19.02
CA VAL A 10 32.22 -1.10 18.64
C VAL A 10 31.00 -1.74 19.30
N LEU A 11 30.52 -1.13 20.39
CA LEU A 11 29.25 -1.49 21.01
C LEU A 11 28.14 -1.06 20.04
N LEU A 12 27.56 -2.01 19.31
CA LEU A 12 26.29 -1.83 18.61
C LEU A 12 25.22 -1.59 19.67
N VAL A 13 24.82 -0.32 19.84
CA VAL A 13 23.64 0.03 20.63
C VAL A 13 22.43 -0.40 19.81
N VAL A 14 21.93 -1.62 20.07
CA VAL A 14 20.61 -2.05 19.58
C VAL A 14 19.59 -1.25 20.39
N MET A 15 19.15 -0.13 19.84
CA MET A 15 17.96 0.57 20.33
C MET A 15 16.81 -0.44 20.33
N PRO A 16 16.00 -0.56 21.40
CA PRO A 16 14.83 -1.40 21.36
C PRO A 16 13.91 -0.88 20.24
N SER A 17 13.80 -1.63 19.16
CA SER A 17 12.76 -1.39 18.17
C SER A 17 11.44 -1.57 18.90
N PHE A 18 10.70 -0.48 19.08
CA PHE A 18 9.32 -0.60 19.53
C PHE A 18 8.60 -1.52 18.54
N ALA A 19 7.83 -2.46 19.08
CA ALA A 19 7.11 -3.44 18.30
C ALA A 19 5.77 -2.85 17.85
N SER A 20 5.40 -3.09 16.60
CA SER A 20 4.11 -2.74 16.00
C SER A 20 3.44 -3.99 15.42
N ASP A 21 2.12 -3.93 15.25
CA ASP A 21 1.30 -4.92 14.54
C ASP A 21 0.77 -4.38 13.19
N ASP A 22 1.27 -3.23 12.78
CA ASP A 22 0.88 -2.53 11.56
C ASP A 22 2.09 -2.09 10.72
N ALA A 23 1.85 -1.84 9.43
CA ALA A 23 2.85 -1.30 8.51
C ALA A 23 2.24 -0.40 7.45
N THR A 24 3.00 0.62 7.08
CA THR A 24 2.63 1.54 6.01
C THR A 24 3.16 1.02 4.67
N ILE A 25 2.29 0.94 3.67
CA ILE A 25 2.71 0.58 2.32
C ILE A 25 2.53 1.81 1.44
N ILE A 26 3.61 2.27 0.82
CA ILE A 26 3.59 3.44 -0.08
C ILE A 26 3.69 2.99 -1.53
N MET A 27 3.06 3.73 -2.44
CA MET A 27 3.09 3.44 -3.86
C MET A 27 3.51 4.66 -4.70
N TYR A 28 4.35 4.40 -5.70
CA TYR A 28 4.71 5.32 -6.79
C TYR A 28 4.37 4.69 -8.14
N HIS A 29 4.54 5.44 -9.23
CA HIS A 29 4.40 4.90 -10.59
C HIS A 29 5.58 5.39 -11.47
N ARG A 30 5.66 6.70 -11.73
CA ARG A 30 6.70 7.34 -12.58
C ARG A 30 7.60 8.27 -11.79
N PHE A 31 8.80 8.52 -12.29
CA PHE A 31 9.81 9.35 -11.64
C PHE A 31 10.41 10.35 -12.63
N GLY A 32 10.27 11.66 -12.35
CA GLY A 32 10.87 12.73 -13.16
C GLY A 32 10.27 12.93 -14.55
N GLU A 33 9.11 12.37 -14.83
CA GLU A 33 8.44 12.50 -16.13
C GLU A 33 7.52 13.72 -16.18
N SER A 34 7.62 14.52 -17.25
CA SER A 34 6.79 15.73 -17.42
C SER A 34 5.33 15.41 -17.80
N ASN A 35 4.40 16.32 -17.43
CA ASN A 35 3.00 16.35 -17.89
C ASN A 35 2.09 15.20 -17.39
N LEU A 36 2.50 14.46 -16.34
CA LEU A 36 1.70 13.37 -15.75
C LEU A 36 1.59 13.48 -14.22
N PRO A 37 1.14 14.62 -13.66
CA PRO A 37 1.22 14.90 -12.22
C PRO A 37 0.39 13.96 -11.32
N SER A 38 -0.55 13.20 -11.87
CA SER A 38 -1.34 12.21 -11.14
C SER A 38 -0.64 10.85 -10.96
N THR A 39 0.43 10.58 -11.72
CA THR A 39 1.19 9.32 -11.69
C THR A 39 2.70 9.52 -11.66
N ASN A 40 3.18 10.75 -11.66
CA ASN A 40 4.61 11.07 -11.54
C ASN A 40 4.95 11.60 -10.15
N ILE A 41 6.17 11.34 -9.68
CA ILE A 41 6.81 12.07 -8.58
C ILE A 41 8.04 12.81 -9.15
N GLN A 42 8.24 14.06 -8.75
CA GLN A 42 9.45 14.80 -9.13
C GLN A 42 10.68 14.19 -8.45
N LEU A 43 11.84 14.22 -9.11
CA LEU A 43 13.04 13.55 -8.62
C LEU A 43 13.59 14.18 -7.34
N ASP A 44 13.57 15.51 -7.24
CA ASP A 44 13.96 16.24 -6.03
C ASP A 44 13.07 15.88 -4.83
N VAL A 45 11.78 15.71 -5.07
CA VAL A 45 10.81 15.25 -4.07
C VAL A 45 11.06 13.80 -3.66
N PHE A 46 11.33 12.91 -4.63
CA PHE A 46 11.66 11.52 -4.33
C PHE A 46 12.98 11.40 -3.56
N ASP A 47 14.01 12.15 -3.95
CA ASP A 47 15.28 12.22 -3.23
C ASP A 47 15.07 12.70 -1.78
N ALA A 48 14.20 13.70 -1.58
CA ALA A 48 13.81 14.17 -0.25
C ALA A 48 13.06 13.10 0.57
N HIS A 49 12.23 12.27 -0.07
CA HIS A 49 11.58 11.13 0.59
C HIS A 49 12.62 10.11 1.09
N LEU A 50 13.55 9.69 0.23
CA LEU A 50 14.59 8.73 0.60
C LEU A 50 15.47 9.26 1.73
N GLN A 51 15.86 10.53 1.64
CA GLN A 51 16.61 11.19 2.71
C GLN A 51 15.81 11.22 4.02
N THR A 52 14.53 11.59 3.97
CA THR A 52 13.68 11.65 5.17
C THR A 52 13.54 10.28 5.83
N ILE A 53 13.32 9.22 5.06
CA ILE A 53 13.25 7.84 5.58
C ILE A 53 14.52 7.49 6.35
N ARG A 54 15.69 7.84 5.80
CA ARG A 54 16.99 7.60 6.46
C ARG A 54 17.16 8.44 7.71
N ASP A 55 16.94 9.74 7.59
CA ASP A 55 17.24 10.71 8.65
C ASP A 55 16.30 10.53 9.86
N GLU A 56 15.05 10.11 9.63
CA GLU A 56 14.09 9.75 10.68
C GLU A 56 14.27 8.32 11.22
N GLY A 57 15.12 7.51 10.59
CA GLY A 57 15.41 6.14 10.99
C GLY A 57 14.24 5.16 10.80
N TRP A 58 13.34 5.43 9.85
CA TRP A 58 12.23 4.51 9.55
C TRP A 58 12.74 3.25 8.87
N THR A 59 12.15 2.10 9.18
CA THR A 59 12.60 0.81 8.66
C THR A 59 11.87 0.44 7.38
N VAL A 60 12.59 0.41 6.26
CA VAL A 60 12.07 -0.13 5.00
C VAL A 60 12.25 -1.64 4.97
N LEU A 61 11.16 -2.39 4.79
CA LEU A 61 11.16 -3.86 4.73
C LEU A 61 10.69 -4.35 3.35
N PRO A 62 11.15 -5.54 2.91
CA PRO A 62 10.53 -6.23 1.78
C PRO A 62 9.03 -6.42 2.02
N LEU A 63 8.21 -6.19 0.99
CA LEU A 63 6.75 -6.26 1.16
C LEU A 63 6.29 -7.67 1.55
N SER A 64 6.90 -8.72 1.01
CA SER A 64 6.64 -10.10 1.44
C SER A 64 6.95 -10.37 2.90
N GLU A 65 7.97 -9.72 3.48
CA GLU A 65 8.27 -9.84 4.91
C GLU A 65 7.14 -9.22 5.75
N ILE A 66 6.67 -8.03 5.37
CA ILE A 66 5.52 -7.37 6.02
C ILE A 66 4.28 -8.26 5.92
N VAL A 67 4.00 -8.80 4.73
CA VAL A 67 2.86 -9.70 4.49
C VAL A 67 2.93 -10.93 5.39
N SER A 68 4.09 -11.58 5.45
CA SER A 68 4.31 -12.78 6.26
C SER A 68 4.11 -12.49 7.75
N LYS A 69 4.70 -11.41 8.26
CA LYS A 69 4.62 -11.02 9.68
C LYS A 69 3.20 -10.65 10.09
N LEU A 70 2.51 -9.81 9.31
CA LEU A 70 1.12 -9.45 9.60
C LEU A 70 0.19 -10.67 9.59
N LYS A 71 0.38 -11.63 8.67
CA LYS A 71 -0.46 -12.84 8.60
C LYS A 71 -0.18 -13.83 9.72
N SER A 72 1.05 -13.89 10.22
CA SER A 72 1.45 -14.77 11.33
C SER A 72 1.21 -14.14 12.71
N GLY A 73 0.91 -12.84 12.77
CA GLY A 73 0.79 -12.09 14.02
C GLY A 73 2.14 -11.77 14.66
N GLU A 74 3.23 -11.88 13.91
CA GLU A 74 4.55 -11.43 14.33
C GLU A 74 4.64 -9.92 14.31
N THR A 75 5.40 -9.36 15.25
CA THR A 75 5.58 -7.91 15.36
C THR A 75 6.55 -7.37 14.32
N LEU A 76 6.26 -6.16 13.86
CA LEU A 76 7.10 -5.34 13.00
C LEU A 76 7.82 -4.26 13.80
N PRO A 77 8.92 -3.68 13.27
CA PRO A 77 9.45 -2.44 13.80
C PRO A 77 8.40 -1.32 13.78
N ASP A 78 8.41 -0.44 14.77
CA ASP A 78 7.62 0.78 14.72
C ASP A 78 8.00 1.60 13.49
N LYS A 79 6.99 2.19 12.83
CA LYS A 79 7.16 2.94 11.59
C LYS A 79 7.78 2.11 10.45
N ALA A 80 7.55 0.79 10.45
CA ALA A 80 7.90 -0.06 9.32
C ALA A 80 7.11 0.36 8.07
N LEU A 81 7.82 0.45 6.94
CA LEU A 81 7.20 0.71 5.65
C LEU A 81 7.71 -0.20 4.52
N ALA A 82 6.88 -0.42 3.51
CA ALA A 82 7.28 -1.00 2.23
C ALA A 82 7.13 0.02 1.11
N ILE A 83 8.11 0.06 0.21
CA ILE A 83 8.09 0.87 -1.01
C ILE A 83 7.59 0.01 -2.15
N THR A 84 6.52 0.44 -2.81
CA THR A 84 5.95 -0.24 -3.98
C THR A 84 5.89 0.68 -5.17
N ILE A 85 6.01 0.13 -6.37
CA ILE A 85 5.97 0.88 -7.62
C ILE A 85 5.12 0.11 -8.62
N ASP A 86 4.09 0.76 -9.15
CA ASP A 86 3.15 0.16 -10.09
C ASP A 86 3.59 0.40 -11.55
N ASP A 87 3.05 -0.42 -12.47
CA ASP A 87 3.10 -0.32 -13.92
C ASP A 87 4.46 -0.57 -14.61
N ALA A 88 5.59 -0.55 -13.87
CA ALA A 88 6.94 -0.79 -14.40
C ALA A 88 7.33 0.12 -15.57
N PHE A 89 7.10 1.43 -15.41
CA PHE A 89 7.60 2.43 -16.36
C PHE A 89 9.13 2.42 -16.49
N THR A 90 9.67 2.88 -17.61
CA THR A 90 11.13 2.95 -17.82
C THR A 90 11.83 3.76 -16.73
N SER A 91 11.18 4.82 -16.23
CA SER A 91 11.69 5.66 -15.13
C SER A 91 11.91 4.90 -13.83
N VAL A 92 11.24 3.76 -13.62
CA VAL A 92 11.51 2.86 -12.48
C VAL A 92 12.93 2.32 -12.59
N TYR A 93 13.33 1.84 -13.77
CA TYR A 93 14.67 1.29 -14.00
C TYR A 93 15.74 2.38 -14.04
N THR A 94 15.48 3.51 -14.72
CA THR A 94 16.52 4.53 -14.94
C THR A 94 16.70 5.48 -13.76
N GLU A 95 15.65 5.75 -12.98
CA GLU A 95 15.70 6.75 -11.90
C GLU A 95 15.51 6.15 -10.51
N ALA A 96 14.44 5.37 -10.29
CA ALA A 96 14.10 4.88 -8.95
C ALA A 96 15.04 3.78 -8.48
N PHE A 97 15.30 2.78 -9.32
CA PHE A 97 16.13 1.61 -9.01
C PHE A 97 17.54 1.99 -8.52
N PRO A 98 18.36 2.78 -9.24
CA PRO A 98 19.69 3.15 -8.75
C PRO A 98 19.67 3.98 -7.46
N ARG A 99 18.62 4.79 -7.25
CA ARG A 99 18.45 5.59 -6.03
C ARG A 99 18.11 4.71 -4.83
N LEU A 100 17.16 3.80 -4.98
CA LEU A 100 16.77 2.87 -3.91
C LEU A 100 17.93 1.95 -3.52
N GLN A 101 18.72 1.49 -4.51
CA GLN A 101 19.95 0.74 -4.24
C GLN A 101 20.98 1.54 -3.44
N ALA A 102 21.16 2.83 -3.72
CA ALA A 102 22.10 3.67 -2.99
C ALA A 102 21.74 3.85 -1.50
N TYR A 103 20.49 3.58 -1.12
CA TYR A 103 20.00 3.61 0.26
C TYR A 103 19.82 2.21 0.87
N ASP A 104 20.13 1.14 0.13
CA ASP A 104 19.81 -0.25 0.50
C ASP A 104 18.32 -0.46 0.83
N TYR A 105 17.42 0.25 0.15
CA TYR A 105 15.98 0.15 0.37
C TYR A 105 15.35 -0.93 -0.51
N PRO A 106 14.79 -2.00 0.08
CA PRO A 106 14.05 -2.99 -0.67
C PRO A 106 12.76 -2.36 -1.22
N PHE A 107 12.34 -2.79 -2.39
CA PHE A 107 11.09 -2.36 -3.00
C PHE A 107 10.50 -3.44 -3.89
N THR A 108 9.20 -3.30 -4.14
CA THR A 108 8.42 -4.22 -4.98
C THR A 108 7.92 -3.48 -6.22
N ILE A 109 8.12 -4.06 -7.41
CA ILE A 109 7.54 -3.56 -8.66
C ILE A 109 6.36 -4.45 -9.05
N PHE A 110 5.17 -3.86 -9.21
CA PHE A 110 4.00 -4.55 -9.76
C PHE A 110 3.94 -4.36 -11.28
N VAL A 111 3.97 -5.48 -12.02
CA VAL A 111 4.10 -5.46 -13.49
C VAL A 111 2.80 -5.91 -14.16
N ALA A 112 2.31 -5.12 -15.10
CA ALA A 112 1.28 -5.52 -16.05
C ALA A 112 1.95 -6.10 -17.32
N THR A 113 1.83 -7.42 -17.52
CA THR A 113 2.73 -8.12 -18.45
C THR A 113 2.53 -7.75 -19.92
N GLN A 114 1.32 -7.39 -20.35
CA GLN A 114 1.06 -7.04 -21.76
C GLN A 114 1.84 -5.80 -22.21
N SER A 115 1.98 -4.79 -21.35
CA SER A 115 2.69 -3.56 -21.69
C SER A 115 4.17 -3.83 -22.00
N ILE A 116 4.77 -4.76 -21.25
CA ILE A 116 6.15 -5.19 -21.43
C ILE A 116 6.28 -6.09 -22.67
N ASP A 117 5.39 -7.08 -22.81
CA ASP A 117 5.38 -8.01 -23.96
C ASP A 117 5.23 -7.29 -25.30
N ARG A 118 4.46 -6.19 -25.33
CA ARG A 118 4.26 -5.37 -26.52
C ARG A 118 5.38 -4.36 -26.77
N GLY A 119 6.34 -4.21 -25.85
CA GLY A 119 7.38 -3.19 -25.92
C GLY A 119 6.79 -1.79 -26.02
N LEU A 120 5.74 -1.48 -25.25
CA LEU A 120 5.12 -0.17 -25.29
C LEU A 120 6.13 0.92 -24.87
N ASN A 121 6.15 2.02 -25.61
CA ASN A 121 7.03 3.14 -25.30
C ASN A 121 6.81 3.66 -23.87
N GLY A 122 7.89 3.86 -23.13
CA GLY A 122 7.87 4.36 -21.75
C GLY A 122 7.72 3.27 -20.68
N TYR A 123 7.70 1.99 -21.05
CA TYR A 123 7.75 0.86 -20.12
C TYR A 123 9.15 0.22 -20.10
N ALA A 124 9.50 -0.40 -18.97
CA ALA A 124 10.71 -1.21 -18.88
C ALA A 124 10.60 -2.44 -19.81
N SER A 125 11.74 -2.99 -20.22
CA SER A 125 11.79 -4.28 -20.92
C SER A 125 11.88 -5.46 -19.95
N TRP A 126 11.61 -6.68 -20.43
CA TRP A 126 11.86 -7.89 -19.63
C TRP A 126 13.34 -8.06 -19.24
N ASP A 127 14.29 -7.61 -20.07
CA ASP A 127 15.71 -7.61 -19.71
C ASP A 127 15.98 -6.70 -18.51
N GLN A 128 15.39 -5.50 -18.49
CA GLN A 128 15.51 -4.56 -17.37
C GLN A 128 14.84 -5.10 -16.10
N ILE A 129 13.68 -5.75 -16.23
CA ILE A 129 13.00 -6.39 -15.10
C ILE A 129 13.84 -7.55 -14.54
N ARG A 130 14.44 -8.39 -15.40
CA ARG A 130 15.36 -9.46 -14.98
C ARG A 130 16.59 -8.93 -14.27
N GLU A 131 17.16 -7.82 -14.73
CA GLU A 131 18.28 -7.17 -14.05
C GLU A 131 17.89 -6.68 -12.65
N MET A 132 16.73 -6.04 -12.51
CA MET A 132 16.21 -5.62 -11.20
C MET A 132 15.94 -6.83 -10.29
N GLN A 133 15.32 -7.89 -10.79
CA GLN A 133 15.10 -9.13 -10.03
C GLN A 133 16.43 -9.74 -9.55
N ALA A 134 17.43 -9.82 -10.42
CA ALA A 134 18.76 -10.34 -10.09
C ALA A 134 19.48 -9.48 -9.03
N ALA A 135 19.14 -8.20 -8.93
CA ALA A 135 19.61 -7.28 -7.91
C ALA A 135 18.78 -7.30 -6.61
N GLY A 136 17.79 -8.19 -6.49
CA GLY A 136 16.98 -8.37 -5.29
C GLY A 136 15.70 -7.55 -5.24
N VAL A 137 15.29 -6.91 -6.34
CA VAL A 137 13.97 -6.24 -6.42
C VAL A 137 12.87 -7.29 -6.46
N GLU A 138 11.86 -7.13 -5.61
CA GLU A 138 10.72 -8.05 -5.58
C GLU A 138 9.75 -7.75 -6.73
N ILE A 139 9.31 -8.79 -7.44
CA ILE A 139 8.36 -8.64 -8.56
C ILE A 139 6.96 -9.10 -8.14
N GLY A 140 6.01 -8.18 -8.25
CA GLY A 140 4.58 -8.38 -8.04
C GLY A 140 3.80 -8.44 -9.36
N SER A 141 2.60 -9.00 -9.34
CA SER A 141 1.70 -9.04 -10.51
C SER A 141 0.69 -7.88 -10.48
N GLN A 142 0.44 -7.27 -11.63
CA GLN A 142 -0.59 -6.25 -11.83
C GLN A 142 -1.53 -6.62 -12.99
N SER A 143 -1.87 -7.91 -13.09
CA SER A 143 -2.62 -8.55 -14.19
C SER A 143 -1.86 -8.59 -15.53
N HIS A 144 -2.52 -9.06 -16.59
CA HIS A 144 -1.95 -9.04 -17.94
C HIS A 144 -2.19 -7.70 -18.64
N THR A 145 -3.46 -7.29 -18.79
CA THR A 145 -3.87 -6.14 -19.63
C THR A 145 -4.13 -4.84 -18.88
N HIS A 146 -3.94 -4.82 -17.56
CA HIS A 146 -4.26 -3.68 -16.68
C HIS A 146 -5.73 -3.20 -16.77
N PRO A 147 -6.74 -4.10 -16.70
CA PRO A 147 -8.13 -3.70 -16.85
C PRO A 147 -8.71 -3.16 -15.53
N HIS A 148 -9.82 -2.43 -15.61
CA HIS A 148 -10.71 -2.23 -14.47
C HIS A 148 -11.34 -3.57 -14.06
N MET A 149 -10.64 -4.32 -13.20
CA MET A 149 -10.92 -5.75 -13.00
C MET A 149 -12.34 -6.06 -12.55
N HIS A 150 -12.96 -5.20 -11.74
CA HIS A 150 -14.35 -5.35 -11.29
C HIS A 150 -15.39 -5.34 -12.43
N ARG A 151 -15.01 -4.92 -13.64
CA ARG A 151 -15.86 -4.93 -14.85
C ARG A 151 -15.74 -6.21 -15.67
N LEU A 152 -14.77 -7.07 -15.34
CA LEU A 152 -14.58 -8.34 -16.01
C LEU A 152 -15.54 -9.38 -15.44
N SER A 153 -15.94 -10.34 -16.27
CA SER A 153 -16.55 -11.57 -15.78
C SER A 153 -15.53 -12.39 -14.98
N ALA A 154 -16.02 -13.36 -14.20
CA ALA A 154 -15.16 -14.30 -13.49
C ALA A 154 -14.19 -15.04 -14.43
N ASP A 155 -14.65 -15.45 -15.61
CA ASP A 155 -13.84 -16.18 -16.59
C ASP A 155 -12.79 -15.27 -17.24
N GLN A 156 -13.15 -14.03 -17.55
CA GLN A 156 -12.19 -13.03 -18.03
C GLN A 156 -11.13 -12.75 -16.97
N THR A 157 -11.52 -12.59 -15.70
CA THR A 157 -10.59 -12.40 -14.58
C THR A 157 -9.63 -13.58 -14.44
N ARG A 158 -10.15 -14.82 -14.44
CA ARG A 158 -9.31 -16.04 -14.38
C ARG A 158 -8.34 -16.12 -15.54
N GLN A 159 -8.80 -15.82 -16.75
CA GLN A 159 -7.95 -15.82 -17.92
C GLN A 159 -6.85 -14.76 -17.80
N GLU A 160 -7.17 -13.59 -17.26
CA GLU A 160 -6.20 -12.50 -17.13
C GLU A 160 -5.07 -12.84 -16.15
N ILE A 161 -5.44 -13.46 -15.03
CA ILE A 161 -4.46 -13.96 -14.06
C ILE A 161 -3.64 -15.11 -14.62
N LYS A 162 -4.29 -16.07 -15.30
CA LYS A 162 -3.61 -17.19 -15.93
C LYS A 162 -2.57 -16.72 -16.95
N THR A 163 -2.93 -15.80 -17.84
CA THR A 163 -2.02 -15.25 -18.85
C THR A 163 -0.84 -14.54 -18.18
N SER A 164 -1.08 -13.69 -17.19
CA SER A 164 0.00 -12.99 -16.48
C SER A 164 0.95 -13.96 -15.78
N ASN A 165 0.43 -14.97 -15.07
CA ASN A 165 1.25 -15.97 -14.37
C ASN A 165 2.09 -16.80 -15.33
N THR A 166 1.55 -17.20 -16.49
CA THR A 166 2.32 -17.88 -17.53
C THR A 166 3.49 -17.01 -18.01
N ARG A 167 3.24 -15.73 -18.30
CA ARG A 167 4.30 -14.82 -18.76
C ARG A 167 5.38 -14.57 -17.72
N PHE A 168 5.02 -14.40 -16.45
CA PHE A 168 6.01 -14.31 -15.38
C PHE A 168 6.89 -15.56 -15.27
N TYR A 169 6.28 -16.75 -15.34
CA TYR A 169 7.05 -17.99 -15.29
C TYR A 169 8.00 -18.13 -16.47
N GLU A 170 7.58 -17.74 -17.68
CA GLU A 170 8.40 -17.78 -18.88
C GLU A 170 9.58 -16.80 -18.83
N GLU A 171 9.40 -15.60 -18.27
CA GLU A 171 10.42 -14.54 -18.26
C GLU A 171 11.33 -14.58 -17.03
N LEU A 172 10.78 -14.94 -15.88
CA LEU A 172 11.45 -14.83 -14.57
C LEU A 172 11.67 -16.20 -13.89
N GLY A 173 11.15 -17.29 -14.47
CA GLY A 173 11.26 -18.64 -13.92
C GLY A 173 10.33 -18.92 -12.72
N GLU A 174 9.59 -17.93 -12.26
CA GLU A 174 8.67 -18.01 -11.14
C GLU A 174 7.45 -17.10 -11.33
N ARG A 175 6.37 -17.36 -10.58
CA ARG A 175 5.21 -16.48 -10.53
C ARG A 175 5.29 -15.58 -9.30
N PRO A 176 4.90 -14.30 -9.39
CA PRO A 176 4.70 -13.45 -8.23
C PRO A 176 3.70 -14.04 -7.23
N LEU A 177 3.94 -13.76 -5.94
CA LEU A 177 3.05 -14.10 -4.83
C LEU A 177 2.20 -12.91 -4.36
N LEU A 178 2.54 -11.70 -4.81
CA LEU A 178 1.87 -10.46 -4.44
C LEU A 178 1.14 -9.86 -5.64
N PHE A 179 -0.02 -9.25 -5.40
CA PHE A 179 -0.86 -8.68 -6.45
C PHE A 179 -1.26 -7.23 -6.17
N ALA A 180 -1.14 -6.32 -7.14
CA ALA A 180 -1.73 -5.00 -7.06
C ALA A 180 -2.92 -4.92 -8.02
N TYR A 181 -4.09 -4.52 -7.51
CA TYR A 181 -5.24 -4.29 -8.37
C TYR A 181 -4.97 -3.10 -9.28
N PRO A 182 -5.11 -3.23 -10.62
CA PRO A 182 -5.10 -2.08 -11.51
C PRO A 182 -6.05 -0.99 -11.00
N TYR A 183 -5.54 0.22 -10.90
CA TYR A 183 -6.24 1.38 -10.32
C TYR A 183 -6.73 1.23 -8.86
N GLY A 184 -6.29 0.19 -8.16
CA GLY A 184 -6.76 -0.15 -6.82
C GLY A 184 -8.20 -0.65 -6.76
N GLU A 185 -8.76 -1.13 -7.88
CA GLU A 185 -10.16 -1.47 -8.00
C GLU A 185 -10.43 -2.98 -8.05
N TYR A 186 -11.33 -3.45 -7.20
CA TYR A 186 -11.75 -4.84 -7.15
C TYR A 186 -13.21 -4.99 -6.75
N SER A 187 -13.79 -6.14 -7.09
CA SER A 187 -15.04 -6.64 -6.51
C SER A 187 -14.74 -7.83 -5.57
N PRO A 188 -15.67 -8.24 -4.69
CA PRO A 188 -15.49 -9.45 -3.89
C PRO A 188 -15.20 -10.69 -4.75
N GLU A 189 -15.87 -10.83 -5.90
CA GLU A 189 -15.62 -11.94 -6.83
C GLU A 189 -14.19 -11.91 -7.40
N VAL A 190 -13.70 -10.73 -7.81
CA VAL A 190 -12.31 -10.57 -8.28
C VAL A 190 -11.33 -10.92 -7.15
N ARG A 191 -11.54 -10.41 -5.94
CA ARG A 191 -10.71 -10.70 -4.75
C ARG A 191 -10.61 -12.21 -4.51
N ASP A 192 -11.73 -12.91 -4.53
CA ASP A 192 -11.77 -14.35 -4.29
C ASP A 192 -11.06 -15.14 -5.40
N ILE A 193 -11.13 -14.67 -6.66
CA ILE A 193 -10.37 -15.26 -7.78
C ILE A 193 -8.86 -15.03 -7.61
N ILE A 194 -8.42 -13.84 -7.20
CA ILE A 194 -7.01 -13.56 -6.90
C ILE A 194 -6.52 -14.52 -5.81
N LYS A 195 -7.27 -14.66 -4.72
CA LYS A 195 -6.95 -15.58 -3.62
C LYS A 195 -6.87 -17.03 -4.09
N ALA A 196 -7.85 -17.49 -4.86
CA ALA A 196 -7.88 -18.85 -5.40
C ALA A 196 -6.76 -19.12 -6.43
N SER A 197 -6.18 -18.08 -7.02
CA SER A 197 -5.07 -18.19 -7.98
C SER A 197 -3.69 -18.34 -7.30
N GLY A 198 -3.65 -18.39 -5.97
CA GLY A 198 -2.44 -18.69 -5.20
C GLY A 198 -1.56 -17.47 -4.90
N PHE A 199 -2.08 -16.25 -5.00
CA PHE A 199 -1.46 -15.07 -4.40
C PHE A 199 -1.60 -15.12 -2.87
N GLU A 200 -0.73 -14.40 -2.16
CA GLU A 200 -0.69 -14.40 -0.70
C GLU A 200 -1.30 -13.14 -0.07
N ALA A 201 -1.31 -12.04 -0.81
CA ALA A 201 -1.88 -10.76 -0.45
C ALA A 201 -2.14 -9.94 -1.73
N ALA A 202 -3.03 -8.95 -1.62
CA ALA A 202 -3.33 -8.03 -2.69
C ALA A 202 -3.60 -6.59 -2.19
N PHE A 203 -3.24 -5.62 -3.02
CA PHE A 203 -3.14 -4.22 -2.60
C PHE A 203 -4.04 -3.30 -3.42
N GLY A 204 -4.81 -2.48 -2.71
CA GLY A 204 -5.61 -1.39 -3.28
C GLY A 204 -4.81 -0.08 -3.37
N GLN A 205 -5.53 1.02 -3.62
CA GLN A 205 -4.99 2.39 -3.65
C GLN A 205 -5.68 3.32 -2.65
N ALA A 206 -6.41 2.76 -1.68
CA ALA A 206 -6.99 3.52 -0.57
C ALA A 206 -5.90 3.89 0.44
N SER A 207 -5.86 5.15 0.88
CA SER A 207 -4.89 5.60 1.89
C SER A 207 -5.18 4.96 3.25
N GLY A 208 -4.22 4.25 3.84
CA GLY A 208 -4.40 3.58 5.12
C GLY A 208 -3.22 2.69 5.46
N VAL A 209 -3.25 2.10 6.65
CA VAL A 209 -2.17 1.27 7.19
C VAL A 209 -2.59 -0.20 7.13
N ALA A 210 -1.68 -1.07 6.70
CA ALA A 210 -1.92 -2.51 6.64
C ALA A 210 -1.91 -3.11 8.04
N HIS A 211 -2.86 -4.01 8.31
CA HIS A 211 -3.04 -4.65 9.61
C HIS A 211 -3.82 -5.96 9.44
N ALA A 212 -3.58 -6.93 10.33
CA ALA A 212 -4.16 -8.27 10.26
C ALA A 212 -5.69 -8.33 10.38
N SER A 213 -6.32 -7.28 10.91
CA SER A 213 -7.79 -7.15 11.00
C SER A 213 -8.46 -6.84 9.66
N ILE A 214 -7.67 -6.42 8.65
CA ILE A 214 -8.15 -6.18 7.28
C ILE A 214 -7.73 -7.40 6.46
N ASP A 215 -8.63 -7.90 5.61
CA ASP A 215 -8.31 -8.99 4.69
C ASP A 215 -7.03 -8.65 3.91
N ALA A 216 -6.06 -9.58 3.90
CA ALA A 216 -4.77 -9.38 3.24
C ALA A 216 -4.89 -9.16 1.72
N PHE A 217 -6.05 -9.45 1.12
CA PHE A 217 -6.38 -9.14 -0.27
C PHE A 217 -7.06 -7.78 -0.44
N GLU A 218 -7.10 -6.96 0.60
CA GLU A 218 -7.72 -5.64 0.61
C GLU A 218 -6.82 -4.60 1.27
N TRP A 219 -5.51 -4.88 1.38
CA TRP A 219 -4.61 -4.00 2.11
C TRP A 219 -4.41 -2.65 1.41
N PRO A 220 -4.47 -1.54 2.19
CA PRO A 220 -4.36 -0.19 1.68
C PRO A 220 -2.92 0.18 1.30
N ARG A 221 -2.79 1.23 0.49
CA ARG A 221 -1.52 1.86 0.15
C ARG A 221 -1.67 3.37 0.06
N PHE A 222 -0.67 4.10 0.51
CA PHE A 222 -0.59 5.54 0.29
C PHE A 222 0.02 5.83 -1.08
N ALA A 223 -0.77 6.43 -1.98
CA ALA A 223 -0.27 6.85 -3.28
C ALA A 223 0.44 8.19 -3.21
N PHE A 224 1.66 8.24 -3.76
CA PHE A 224 2.47 9.44 -3.91
C PHE A 224 2.62 9.81 -5.39
N ASN A 225 2.36 11.07 -5.68
CA ASN A 225 2.53 11.71 -6.98
C ASN A 225 2.71 13.22 -6.77
N GLU A 226 2.83 14.03 -7.82
CA GLU A 226 3.08 15.47 -7.69
C GLU A 226 2.00 16.21 -6.88
N ASN A 227 0.76 15.72 -6.86
CA ASN A 227 -0.32 16.34 -6.07
C ASN A 227 -0.31 15.93 -4.59
N TYR A 228 0.34 14.82 -4.24
CA TYR A 228 0.33 14.22 -2.90
C TYR A 228 1.74 13.75 -2.49
N GLY A 229 2.75 14.46 -2.96
CA GLY A 229 4.15 14.05 -2.93
C GLY A 229 4.97 14.75 -1.86
N ASP A 230 4.39 15.62 -1.05
CA ASP A 230 5.15 16.40 -0.09
C ASP A 230 5.68 15.55 1.08
N VAL A 231 6.84 15.93 1.63
CA VAL A 231 7.47 15.24 2.76
C VAL A 231 6.57 15.20 4.00
N SER A 232 5.71 16.20 4.18
CA SER A 232 4.77 16.20 5.31
C SER A 232 3.69 15.12 5.16
N ARG A 233 3.27 14.83 3.92
CA ARG A 233 2.37 13.71 3.60
C ARG A 233 3.05 12.36 3.80
N LEU A 234 4.34 12.24 3.46
CA LEU A 234 5.14 11.05 3.74
C LEU A 234 5.20 10.80 5.25
N THR A 235 5.55 11.83 6.02
CA THR A 235 5.60 11.77 7.48
C THR A 235 4.24 11.36 8.05
N LEU A 236 3.15 11.98 7.59
CA LEU A 236 1.79 11.61 7.99
C LEU A 236 1.47 10.13 7.68
N ALA A 237 1.91 9.60 6.54
CA ALA A 237 1.66 8.22 6.16
C ALA A 237 2.47 7.22 7.00
N VAL A 238 3.75 7.48 7.25
CA VAL A 238 4.62 6.57 8.03
C VAL A 238 4.31 6.64 9.53
N GLU A 239 3.90 7.80 10.04
CA GLU A 239 3.46 7.97 11.44
C GLU A 239 2.02 7.48 11.68
N ALA A 240 1.25 7.18 10.63
CA ALA A 240 -0.09 6.64 10.79
C ALA A 240 -0.05 5.29 11.52
N ARG A 241 -1.15 4.99 12.21
CA ARG A 241 -1.43 3.69 12.81
C ARG A 241 -2.61 3.05 12.11
N ALA A 242 -2.69 1.74 12.14
CA ALA A 242 -3.92 1.07 11.75
C ALA A 242 -5.06 1.42 12.72
N LEU A 243 -6.29 1.42 12.21
CA LEU A 243 -7.48 1.32 13.02
C LEU A 243 -7.98 -0.13 12.93
N PRO A 244 -7.69 -0.99 13.92
CA PRO A 244 -8.14 -2.37 13.89
C PRO A 244 -9.67 -2.45 13.96
N ILE A 245 -10.27 -3.17 13.01
CA ILE A 245 -11.72 -3.23 12.85
C ILE A 245 -12.22 -4.63 12.48
N SER A 246 -13.51 -4.90 12.72
CA SER A 246 -14.24 -6.11 12.36
C SER A 246 -15.67 -5.80 11.88
N ASP A 247 -16.43 -6.86 11.54
CA ASP A 247 -17.87 -6.81 11.24
C ASP A 247 -18.28 -5.78 10.19
N MET A 248 -17.49 -5.67 9.12
CA MET A 248 -17.73 -4.70 8.06
C MET A 248 -19.12 -4.89 7.42
N THR A 249 -19.83 -3.79 7.17
CA THR A 249 -21.13 -3.77 6.48
C THR A 249 -21.07 -2.82 5.29
N ASN A 250 -21.54 -3.28 4.12
CA ASN A 250 -21.41 -2.61 2.82
C ASN A 250 -19.99 -2.09 2.58
N GLY A 251 -19.03 -2.96 2.87
CA GLY A 251 -17.63 -2.72 2.55
C GLY A 251 -17.39 -2.76 1.04
N ASP A 252 -18.21 -3.42 0.23
CA ASP A 252 -17.88 -3.65 -1.18
C ASP A 252 -17.49 -2.37 -1.92
N MET A 253 -16.33 -2.42 -2.58
CA MET A 253 -15.80 -1.27 -3.29
C MET A 253 -16.72 -0.87 -4.44
N VAL A 254 -17.29 -1.83 -5.15
CA VAL A 254 -18.30 -1.56 -6.18
C VAL A 254 -19.65 -1.33 -5.53
N LEU A 255 -20.18 -0.12 -5.66
CA LEU A 255 -21.43 0.27 -5.02
C LEU A 255 -22.65 -0.34 -5.71
N SER A 256 -23.40 -1.14 -4.97
CA SER A 256 -24.77 -1.55 -5.31
C SER A 256 -25.80 -0.50 -4.87
N ASN A 257 -25.49 0.28 -3.83
CA ASN A 257 -26.34 1.33 -3.28
C ASN A 257 -25.52 2.62 -3.08
N ASN A 258 -26.07 3.77 -3.47
CA ASN A 258 -25.42 5.08 -3.35
C ASN A 258 -26.39 6.11 -2.73
N PRO A 259 -26.13 6.63 -1.52
CA PRO A 259 -24.90 6.47 -0.72
C PRO A 259 -24.73 5.08 -0.08
N PRO A 260 -23.49 4.61 0.14
CA PRO A 260 -23.24 3.41 0.93
C PRO A 260 -23.58 3.59 2.40
N TYR A 261 -24.09 2.53 3.04
CA TYR A 261 -24.18 2.42 4.49
C TYR A 261 -22.93 1.71 5.04
N LEU A 262 -21.83 2.44 5.18
CA LEU A 262 -20.60 1.89 5.74
C LEU A 262 -20.73 1.74 7.25
N GLY A 263 -20.41 0.55 7.77
CA GLY A 263 -20.27 0.33 9.21
C GLY A 263 -19.23 -0.72 9.54
N PHE A 264 -18.58 -0.56 10.70
CA PHE A 264 -17.54 -1.45 11.21
C PHE A 264 -17.47 -1.40 12.73
N THR A 265 -16.97 -2.45 13.35
CA THR A 265 -16.71 -2.51 14.80
C THR A 265 -15.23 -2.19 15.04
N VAL A 266 -14.90 -1.30 15.97
CA VAL A 266 -13.50 -1.02 16.33
C VAL A 266 -13.03 -2.02 17.39
N ALA A 267 -11.83 -2.60 17.24
CA ALA A 267 -11.29 -3.59 18.19
C ALA A 267 -11.09 -3.01 19.60
N GLU A 268 -11.13 -3.84 20.65
CA GLU A 268 -10.89 -3.42 22.04
C GLU A 268 -9.52 -2.76 22.26
N GLY A 269 -9.40 -1.90 23.27
CA GLY A 269 -8.15 -1.17 23.57
C GLY A 269 -7.89 0.03 22.66
N ILE A 270 -8.87 0.38 21.84
CA ILE A 270 -8.84 1.52 20.91
C ILE A 270 -9.83 2.56 21.42
N GLU A 271 -9.36 3.44 22.30
CA GLU A 271 -10.16 4.50 22.93
C GLU A 271 -9.44 5.86 22.91
N PRO A 272 -10.16 6.98 23.05
CA PRO A 272 -11.62 7.11 23.12
C PRO A 272 -12.28 7.20 21.73
N LEU A 273 -13.27 6.33 21.47
CA LEU A 273 -14.01 6.28 20.20
C LEU A 273 -14.75 7.58 19.86
N SER A 274 -15.06 8.41 20.86
CA SER A 274 -15.67 9.73 20.67
C SER A 274 -14.80 10.71 19.88
N ARG A 275 -13.49 10.41 19.71
CA ARG A 275 -12.56 11.19 18.88
C ARG A 275 -12.45 10.67 17.45
N LEU A 276 -13.17 9.61 17.07
CA LEU A 276 -13.20 9.10 15.70
C LEU A 276 -14.00 10.05 14.81
N ILE A 277 -13.38 10.49 13.71
CA ILE A 277 -14.00 11.41 12.74
C ILE A 277 -13.89 10.78 11.36
N CYS A 278 -14.99 10.78 10.62
CA CYS A 278 -15.00 10.35 9.23
C CYS A 278 -15.21 11.50 8.25
N PHE A 279 -14.58 11.38 7.09
CA PHE A 279 -14.64 12.32 5.97
C PHE A 279 -15.00 11.57 4.70
N ALA A 280 -15.82 12.18 3.84
CA ALA A 280 -16.19 11.61 2.55
C ALA A 280 -15.82 12.54 1.38
N SER A 281 -15.43 11.94 0.25
CA SER A 281 -15.10 12.68 -0.98
C SER A 281 -16.19 13.68 -1.36
N GLY A 282 -15.81 14.95 -1.53
CA GLY A 282 -16.73 16.02 -1.92
C GLY A 282 -17.73 16.43 -0.84
N MET A 283 -17.61 15.93 0.39
CA MET A 283 -18.54 16.23 1.50
C MET A 283 -17.83 16.75 2.75
N GLY A 284 -16.50 16.56 2.86
CA GLY A 284 -15.78 16.90 4.08
C GLY A 284 -16.17 15.97 5.21
N ARG A 285 -16.29 16.50 6.44
CA ARG A 285 -16.70 15.72 7.62
C ARG A 285 -18.13 15.22 7.46
N VAL A 286 -18.37 13.96 7.80
CA VAL A 286 -19.70 13.31 7.73
C VAL A 286 -20.13 12.76 9.09
N ASP A 287 -21.41 12.42 9.20
CA ASP A 287 -22.00 11.94 10.45
C ASP A 287 -21.52 10.53 10.78
N VAL A 288 -21.19 10.36 12.06
CA VAL A 288 -20.73 9.10 12.64
C VAL A 288 -21.66 8.76 13.81
N ILE A 289 -22.35 7.64 13.70
CA ILE A 289 -23.18 7.07 14.76
C ILE A 289 -22.34 6.03 15.48
N GLN A 290 -22.14 6.22 16.77
CA GLN A 290 -21.46 5.26 17.64
C GLN A 290 -22.49 4.50 18.48
N LEU A 291 -22.49 3.17 18.37
CA LEU A 291 -23.28 2.24 19.17
C LEU A 291 -22.31 1.33 19.92
N ASP A 292 -21.92 1.74 21.13
CA ASP A 292 -20.81 1.11 21.86
C ASP A 292 -19.50 1.14 21.02
N ARG A 293 -19.01 0.01 20.52
CA ARG A 293 -17.84 -0.09 19.63
C ARG A 293 -18.18 -0.06 18.14
N ARG A 294 -19.46 -0.20 17.79
CA ARG A 294 -19.95 -0.18 16.42
C ARG A 294 -19.99 1.26 15.92
N ILE A 295 -19.35 1.48 14.78
CA ILE A 295 -19.30 2.77 14.07
C ILE A 295 -20.11 2.63 12.80
N GLU A 296 -21.04 3.56 12.59
CA GLU A 296 -21.81 3.65 11.37
C GLU A 296 -21.68 5.04 10.75
N VAL A 297 -21.24 5.09 9.49
CA VAL A 297 -21.07 6.34 8.76
C VAL A 297 -22.34 6.61 7.96
N ARG A 298 -22.82 7.86 7.99
CA ARG A 298 -23.98 8.31 7.23
C ARG A 298 -23.58 9.46 6.32
N LEU A 299 -23.83 9.26 5.02
CA LEU A 299 -23.59 10.30 4.03
C LEU A 299 -24.89 11.10 3.82
N PRO A 300 -24.81 12.44 3.77
CA PRO A 300 -25.99 13.28 3.57
C PRO A 300 -26.53 13.22 2.13
N ARG A 301 -25.74 12.71 1.19
CA ARG A 301 -26.09 12.61 -0.23
C ARG A 301 -25.28 11.51 -0.92
N PRO A 302 -25.72 11.02 -2.10
CA PRO A 302 -24.95 10.08 -2.92
C PRO A 302 -23.59 10.66 -3.36
N PHE A 303 -22.62 9.78 -3.61
CA PHE A 303 -21.41 10.14 -4.34
C PHE A 303 -21.73 10.49 -5.79
N SER A 304 -21.06 11.53 -6.32
CA SER A 304 -21.21 12.00 -7.70
C SER A 304 -20.08 11.57 -8.62
N ASN A 305 -18.90 11.27 -8.06
CA ASN A 305 -17.71 10.93 -8.83
C ASN A 305 -17.59 9.42 -8.93
N TYR A 306 -17.08 8.95 -10.07
CA TYR A 306 -16.81 7.52 -10.31
C TYR A 306 -16.01 6.90 -9.17
N ARG A 307 -14.92 7.55 -8.73
CA ARG A 307 -14.17 7.17 -7.52
C ARG A 307 -14.48 8.12 -6.36
N SER A 308 -14.79 7.53 -5.22
CA SER A 308 -14.99 8.24 -3.97
C SER A 308 -14.42 7.43 -2.81
N ARG A 309 -14.20 8.07 -1.66
CA ARG A 309 -13.70 7.38 -0.47
C ARG A 309 -14.35 7.92 0.80
N ILE A 310 -14.37 7.08 1.82
CA ILE A 310 -14.61 7.47 3.20
C ILE A 310 -13.33 7.19 3.98
N ASN A 311 -12.76 8.22 4.62
CA ASN A 311 -11.63 8.09 5.54
C ASN A 311 -12.12 8.32 6.96
N CYS A 312 -11.83 7.40 7.87
CA CYS A 312 -12.08 7.55 9.29
C CYS A 312 -10.73 7.60 10.01
N THR A 313 -10.54 8.65 10.81
CA THR A 313 -9.29 8.91 11.53
C THR A 313 -9.57 9.13 13.00
N MET A 314 -8.62 8.73 13.85
CA MET A 314 -8.70 8.92 15.29
C MET A 314 -7.30 9.15 15.85
N PRO A 315 -7.09 10.16 16.71
CA PRO A 315 -5.79 10.35 17.36
C PRO A 315 -5.42 9.15 18.22
N VAL A 316 -4.13 8.82 18.26
CA VAL A 316 -3.58 7.78 19.12
C VAL A 316 -3.36 8.39 20.50
N VAL A 317 -3.96 7.77 21.52
CA VAL A 317 -3.83 8.19 22.91
C VAL A 317 -3.11 7.07 23.67
N GLU A 318 -1.99 7.41 24.29
CA GLU A 318 -1.22 6.50 25.14
C GLU A 318 -1.08 7.12 26.52
N ASN A 319 -1.39 6.36 27.58
CA ASN A 319 -1.36 6.84 28.97
C ASN A 319 -2.15 8.15 29.19
N GLY A 320 -3.25 8.35 28.44
CA GLY A 320 -4.10 9.54 28.53
C GLY A 320 -3.56 10.78 27.79
N GLN A 321 -2.46 10.66 27.05
CA GLN A 321 -1.86 11.74 26.25
C GLN A 321 -1.93 11.45 24.77
N ASP A 322 -2.17 12.49 23.98
CA ASP A 322 -2.13 12.42 22.52
C ASP A 322 -0.67 12.26 22.07
N THR A 323 -0.39 11.24 21.26
CA THR A 323 0.97 10.99 20.77
C THR A 323 1.31 11.83 19.54
N GLY A 324 0.35 12.57 18.98
CA GLY A 324 0.47 13.26 17.70
C GLY A 324 0.27 12.35 16.49
N ARG A 325 0.12 11.04 16.70
CA ARG A 325 -0.14 10.04 15.65
C ARG A 325 -1.64 9.83 15.47
N PHE A 326 -2.03 9.33 14.30
CA PHE A 326 -3.43 9.06 13.98
C PHE A 326 -3.62 7.63 13.50
N ARG A 327 -4.63 6.95 14.06
CA ARG A 327 -5.21 5.75 13.48
C ARG A 327 -5.98 6.12 12.23
N TRP A 328 -5.82 5.32 11.17
CA TRP A 328 -6.37 5.61 9.86
C TRP A 328 -7.03 4.36 9.26
N TYR A 329 -8.30 4.51 8.90
CA TYR A 329 -9.03 3.57 8.04
C TYR A 329 -9.58 4.32 6.84
N SER A 330 -9.46 3.72 5.65
CA SER A 330 -10.09 4.24 4.45
C SER A 330 -10.82 3.14 3.70
N ARG A 331 -11.97 3.49 3.16
CA ARG A 331 -12.64 2.68 2.15
C ARG A 331 -12.83 3.47 0.86
N GLN A 332 -12.31 2.92 -0.23
CA GLN A 332 -12.58 3.42 -1.57
C GLN A 332 -13.84 2.75 -2.13
N PHE A 333 -14.60 3.52 -2.90
CA PHE A 333 -15.82 3.11 -3.56
C PHE A 333 -15.76 3.52 -5.04
N VAL A 334 -16.33 2.69 -5.90
CA VAL A 334 -16.57 2.95 -7.31
C VAL A 334 -18.04 2.82 -7.65
N LEU A 335 -18.52 3.71 -8.52
CA LEU A 335 -19.87 3.62 -9.09
C LEU A 335 -19.85 2.67 -10.29
N ASN A 336 -20.85 1.80 -10.41
CA ASN A 336 -21.02 0.92 -11.57
C ASN A 336 -21.46 1.69 -12.81
#